data_AF-X1VE90-F1
#
_entry.id   AF-X1VE90-F1
#
_cell.length_a   1.000
_cell.length_b   1.000
_cell.length_c   1.000
_cell.angle_alpha   90.00
_cell.angle_beta   90.00
_cell.angle_gamma   90.00
#
_symmetry.space_group_name_H-M   'P 1'
#
loop_
_entity.id
_entity.type
_entity.pdbx_description
1 polymer ?
#
loop_
_entity_poly.entity_id
_entity_poly.type
_entity_poly.pdbx_seq_one_letter_code
_entity_poly.pdbx_strand_id
1 'polypeptide(L)'
;HDEVYPRVKNLVYALFNDIPCGVGVGGKLKVSEKELKNICMKGSRWMRSRGFASDEDVEHTEAFGSIEGADPAAVSARALERGKPQQGTLGAGNHFMEVQVVEHIYDDEAARAMGLFEEQVTLMIHCGSRGFGHQICDDYIRVARQSLKKYGINVPDQQLGCMPVESDEGRRYLAAMKCAANYAWANRQYLLHLSRKTFEKFFNKSWGALDMRLIYDVAHNMAKIEKHTVDGKPMTLCVHRKGATRAFPPGHSEI
;
A
#
# COMPACT_ATOMS: atom_id res chain seq x y z
N HIS A 1 23.77 3.38 -12.97
CA HIS A 1 24.32 4.48 -12.16
C HIS A 1 24.72 5.71 -13.00
N ASP A 2 25.64 5.56 -13.97
CA ASP A 2 26.31 6.69 -14.64
C ASP A 2 25.40 7.64 -15.45
N GLU A 3 24.28 7.15 -15.99
CA GLU A 3 23.29 8.02 -16.67
C GLU A 3 22.51 8.92 -15.70
N VAL A 4 22.33 8.47 -14.45
CA VAL A 4 21.46 9.12 -13.45
C VAL A 4 22.25 9.99 -12.49
N TYR A 5 23.38 9.49 -11.97
CA TYR A 5 24.16 10.16 -10.92
C TYR A 5 24.52 11.63 -11.25
N PRO A 6 25.01 11.96 -12.47
CA PRO A 6 25.33 13.35 -12.83
C PRO A 6 24.11 14.29 -12.86
N ARG A 7 22.90 13.73 -12.96
CA ARG A 7 21.63 14.45 -13.14
C ARG A 7 20.64 14.22 -11.99
N VAL A 8 21.04 13.51 -10.92
CA VAL A 8 20.14 13.05 -9.85
C VAL A 8 19.41 14.20 -9.17
N LYS A 9 20.10 15.32 -8.94
CA LYS A 9 19.48 16.52 -8.35
C LYS A 9 18.32 17.05 -9.21
N ASN A 10 18.50 17.08 -10.53
CA ASN A 10 17.48 17.53 -11.47
C ASN A 10 16.33 16.52 -11.59
N LEU A 11 16.63 15.22 -11.52
CA LEU A 11 15.62 14.17 -11.49
C LEU A 11 14.76 14.26 -10.22
N VAL A 12 15.38 14.45 -9.06
CA VAL A 12 14.69 14.64 -7.77
C VAL A 12 13.80 15.89 -7.82
N TYR A 13 14.26 17.00 -8.39
CA TYR A 13 13.39 18.18 -8.59
C TYR A 13 12.23 17.90 -9.54
N ALA A 14 12.44 17.15 -10.62
CA ALA A 14 11.37 16.76 -11.53
C ALA A 14 10.32 15.91 -10.80
N LEU A 15 10.75 14.90 -10.03
CA LEU A 15 9.87 14.09 -9.19
C LEU A 15 9.13 14.93 -8.16
N PHE A 16 9.82 15.83 -7.45
CA PHE A 16 9.19 16.70 -6.46
C PHE A 16 8.09 17.60 -7.06
N ASN A 17 8.32 18.11 -8.27
CA ASN A 17 7.32 18.93 -8.97
C ASN A 17 6.13 18.10 -9.47
N ASP A 18 6.37 16.85 -9.87
CA ASP A 18 5.34 16.02 -10.49
C ASP A 18 4.55 15.15 -9.49
N ILE A 19 5.15 14.82 -8.36
CA ILE A 19 4.59 13.94 -7.32
C ILE A 19 4.02 14.79 -6.17
N PRO A 20 2.70 14.83 -5.97
CA PRO A 20 2.13 15.62 -4.88
C PRO A 20 2.54 15.06 -3.51
N CYS A 21 3.25 15.87 -2.72
CA CYS A 21 3.69 15.54 -1.36
C CYS A 21 3.44 16.69 -0.39
N GLY A 22 3.30 16.38 0.91
CA GLY A 22 3.01 17.35 1.97
C GLY A 22 1.65 17.18 2.65
N VAL A 23 1.46 17.88 3.77
CA VAL A 23 0.20 17.88 4.54
C VAL A 23 -0.85 18.71 3.80
N GLY A 24 -2.05 18.14 3.62
CA GLY A 24 -3.17 18.85 2.99
C GLY A 24 -3.09 18.99 1.47
N VAL A 25 -2.02 18.48 0.85
CA VAL A 25 -1.85 18.51 -0.61
C VAL A 25 -2.81 17.50 -1.27
N GLY A 26 -3.55 17.98 -2.26
CA GLY A 26 -4.46 17.15 -3.06
C GLY A 26 -3.76 16.45 -4.22
N GLY A 27 -4.31 15.30 -4.62
CA GLY A 27 -3.82 14.51 -5.75
C GLY A 27 -4.18 15.11 -7.10
N LYS A 28 -3.35 14.76 -8.10
CA LYS A 28 -3.62 15.04 -9.52
C LYS A 28 -4.80 14.21 -10.05
N LEU A 29 -5.02 13.02 -9.49
CA LEU A 29 -6.16 12.18 -9.84
C LEU A 29 -7.45 12.73 -9.21
N LYS A 30 -8.40 13.12 -10.06
CA LYS A 30 -9.75 13.49 -9.61
C LYS A 30 -10.61 12.24 -9.54
N VAL A 31 -10.97 11.84 -8.32
CA VAL A 31 -11.88 10.71 -8.07
C VAL A 31 -13.22 11.20 -7.56
N SER A 32 -14.30 10.74 -8.18
CA SER A 32 -15.65 10.83 -7.63
C SER A 32 -15.81 9.90 -6.41
N GLU A 33 -16.87 10.07 -5.63
CA GLU A 33 -17.16 9.14 -4.53
C GLU A 33 -17.41 7.71 -5.03
N LYS A 34 -18.10 7.57 -6.19
CA LYS A 34 -18.33 6.27 -6.84
C LYS A 34 -17.00 5.59 -7.21
N GLU A 35 -16.06 6.35 -7.77
CA GLU A 35 -14.72 5.83 -8.08
C GLU A 35 -13.93 5.49 -6.82
N LEU A 36 -14.03 6.30 -5.76
CA LEU A 36 -13.41 5.97 -4.48
C LEU A 36 -13.94 4.66 -3.89
N LYS A 37 -15.25 4.40 -3.99
CA LYS A 37 -15.83 3.11 -3.59
C LYS A 37 -15.31 1.96 -4.46
N ASN A 38 -15.11 2.17 -5.76
CA ASN A 38 -14.48 1.18 -6.63
C ASN A 38 -13.01 0.92 -6.24
N ILE A 39 -12.25 1.97 -5.90
CA ILE A 39 -10.89 1.84 -5.37
C ILE A 39 -10.89 1.00 -4.08
N CYS A 40 -11.83 1.26 -3.17
CA CYS A 40 -11.95 0.49 -1.92
C CYS A 40 -12.17 -1.01 -2.19
N MET A 41 -12.89 -1.37 -3.26
CA MET A 41 -13.18 -2.77 -3.57
C MET A 41 -12.11 -3.46 -4.43
N LYS A 42 -11.40 -2.71 -5.27
CA LYS A 42 -10.56 -3.28 -6.35
C LYS A 42 -9.08 -2.89 -6.28
N GLY A 43 -8.70 -1.94 -5.44
CA GLY A 43 -7.31 -1.48 -5.26
C GLY A 43 -6.56 -1.22 -6.56
N SER A 44 -5.37 -1.79 -6.73
CA SER A 44 -4.55 -1.63 -7.95
C SER A 44 -5.24 -2.14 -9.22
N ARG A 45 -6.17 -3.10 -9.12
CA ARG A 45 -6.94 -3.58 -10.27
C ARG A 45 -7.86 -2.50 -10.85
N TRP A 46 -8.33 -1.57 -10.02
CA TRP A 46 -9.03 -0.39 -10.52
C TRP A 46 -8.10 0.54 -11.28
N MET A 47 -6.89 0.78 -10.76
CA MET A 47 -5.86 1.60 -11.44
C MET A 47 -5.49 1.01 -12.82
N ARG A 48 -5.32 -0.32 -12.90
CA ARG A 48 -5.15 -1.06 -14.16
C ARG A 48 -6.29 -0.78 -15.14
N SER A 49 -7.54 -0.91 -14.70
CA SER A 49 -8.73 -0.66 -15.55
C SER A 49 -8.84 0.78 -16.06
N ARG A 50 -8.07 1.71 -15.49
CA ARG A 50 -8.00 3.12 -15.86
C ARG A 50 -6.73 3.48 -16.64
N GLY A 51 -5.87 2.50 -16.95
CA GLY A 51 -4.62 2.72 -17.69
C GLY A 51 -3.46 3.23 -16.84
N PHE A 52 -3.54 3.11 -15.51
CA PHE A 52 -2.49 3.56 -14.58
C PHE A 52 -1.63 2.41 -14.03
N ALA A 53 -1.83 1.19 -14.51
CA ALA A 53 -1.04 0.01 -14.14
C ALA A 53 -0.93 -0.94 -15.32
N SER A 54 0.19 -1.66 -15.41
CA SER A 54 0.30 -2.86 -16.25
C SER A 54 -0.31 -4.08 -15.54
N ASP A 55 -0.38 -5.20 -16.25
CA ASP A 55 -0.78 -6.49 -15.67
C ASP A 55 0.27 -6.97 -14.67
N GLU A 56 1.54 -6.85 -15.06
CA GLU A 56 2.71 -7.18 -14.23
C GLU A 56 2.74 -6.39 -12.92
N ASP A 57 2.37 -5.10 -12.92
CA ASP A 57 2.29 -4.29 -11.69
C ASP A 57 1.30 -4.90 -10.68
N VAL A 58 0.16 -5.41 -11.17
CA VAL A 58 -0.85 -6.04 -10.31
C VAL A 58 -0.32 -7.37 -9.79
N GLU A 59 0.36 -8.16 -10.62
CA GLU A 59 0.96 -9.46 -10.25
C GLU A 59 2.06 -9.31 -9.19
N HIS A 60 2.87 -8.27 -9.27
CA HIS A 60 3.96 -7.98 -8.32
C HIS A 60 3.51 -7.16 -7.10
N THR A 61 2.21 -7.00 -6.88
CA THR A 61 1.68 -6.37 -5.68
C THR A 61 1.15 -7.43 -4.72
N GLU A 62 1.48 -7.35 -3.43
CA GLU A 62 0.94 -8.24 -2.41
C GLU A 62 -0.59 -8.40 -2.52
N ALA A 63 -1.07 -9.65 -2.50
CA ALA A 63 -2.49 -9.99 -2.72
C ALA A 63 -3.05 -9.43 -4.04
N PHE A 64 -2.22 -9.34 -5.07
CA PHE A 64 -2.56 -8.79 -6.38
C PHE A 64 -3.18 -7.38 -6.30
N GLY A 65 -2.71 -6.60 -5.32
CA GLY A 65 -3.15 -5.23 -5.04
C GLY A 65 -4.63 -5.06 -4.67
N SER A 66 -5.31 -6.13 -4.27
CA SER A 66 -6.72 -6.10 -3.88
C SER A 66 -7.10 -7.26 -2.97
N ILE A 67 -7.52 -6.96 -1.74
CA ILE A 67 -8.12 -7.96 -0.83
C ILE A 67 -9.64 -7.98 -0.97
N GLU A 68 -10.20 -9.18 -1.07
CA GLU A 68 -11.65 -9.42 -1.14
C GLU A 68 -12.37 -9.19 0.20
N GLY A 69 -13.66 -8.88 0.13
CA GLY A 69 -14.50 -8.58 1.30
C GLY A 69 -14.25 -7.19 1.88
N ALA A 70 -13.65 -6.28 1.10
CA ALA A 70 -13.69 -4.86 1.38
C ALA A 70 -15.11 -4.32 1.17
N ASP A 71 -15.66 -3.62 2.16
CA ASP A 71 -17.00 -3.06 2.10
C ASP A 71 -16.99 -1.54 2.34
N PRO A 72 -17.25 -0.71 1.32
CA PRO A 72 -17.35 0.73 1.47
C PRO A 72 -18.47 1.19 2.41
N ALA A 73 -19.50 0.38 2.68
CA ALA A 73 -20.55 0.69 3.65
C ALA A 73 -20.06 0.59 5.10
N ALA A 74 -18.94 -0.11 5.34
CA ALA A 74 -18.27 -0.17 6.64
C ALA A 74 -17.36 1.05 6.89
N VAL A 75 -17.24 1.97 5.92
CA VAL A 75 -16.40 3.16 5.99
C VAL A 75 -17.24 4.41 6.24
N SER A 76 -16.81 5.29 7.15
CA SER A 76 -17.55 6.51 7.47
C SER A 76 -17.50 7.54 6.33
N ALA A 77 -18.53 8.40 6.27
CA ALA A 77 -18.55 9.53 5.33
C ALA A 77 -17.33 10.43 5.48
N ARG A 78 -16.89 10.67 6.73
CA ARG A 78 -15.70 11.46 7.03
C ARG A 78 -14.42 10.83 6.48
N ALA A 79 -14.27 9.50 6.56
CA ALA A 79 -13.13 8.83 5.96
C ALA A 79 -13.12 9.02 4.44
N LEU A 80 -14.26 8.80 3.77
CA LEU A 80 -14.41 9.03 2.33
C LEU A 80 -14.09 10.47 1.92
N GLU A 81 -14.60 11.45 2.66
CA GLU A 81 -14.33 12.89 2.44
C GLU A 81 -12.83 13.20 2.53
N ARG A 82 -12.14 12.69 3.57
CA ARG A 82 -10.69 12.88 3.75
C ARG A 82 -9.87 12.16 2.67
N GLY A 83 -10.30 10.96 2.27
CA GLY A 83 -9.57 10.12 1.31
C GLY A 83 -9.68 10.59 -0.13
N LYS A 84 -10.85 11.10 -0.53
CA LYS A 84 -11.14 11.52 -1.90
C LYS A 84 -10.10 12.49 -2.49
N PRO A 85 -9.72 13.61 -1.83
CA PRO A 85 -8.74 14.54 -2.40
C PRO A 85 -7.31 14.03 -2.31
N GLN A 86 -7.00 13.01 -1.51
CA GLN A 86 -5.63 12.58 -1.21
C GLN A 86 -5.14 11.41 -2.07
N GLN A 87 -5.97 10.87 -2.97
CA GLN A 87 -5.57 9.74 -3.80
C GLN A 87 -4.51 10.17 -4.82
N GLY A 88 -3.43 9.40 -4.93
CA GLY A 88 -2.27 9.74 -5.74
C GLY A 88 -1.37 10.80 -5.10
N THR A 89 -1.21 10.75 -3.77
CA THR A 89 -0.30 11.64 -3.02
C THR A 89 0.63 10.85 -2.12
N LEU A 90 1.84 11.37 -1.91
CA LEU A 90 2.83 10.75 -1.04
C LEU A 90 2.48 10.98 0.44
N GLY A 91 2.21 12.24 0.78
CA GLY A 91 1.94 12.70 2.13
C GLY A 91 3.12 13.30 2.87
N ALA A 92 3.10 13.11 4.19
CA ALA A 92 4.08 13.61 5.15
C ALA A 92 4.38 12.52 6.20
N GLY A 93 5.26 12.81 7.15
CA GLY A 93 5.75 11.85 8.15
C GLY A 93 6.95 11.09 7.60
N ASN A 94 7.00 9.78 7.83
CA ASN A 94 8.03 8.89 7.27
C ASN A 94 7.76 8.47 5.82
N HIS A 95 6.84 9.13 5.12
CA HIS A 95 6.52 8.83 3.72
C HIS A 95 7.49 9.55 2.78
N PHE A 96 8.06 8.81 1.83
CA PHE A 96 9.08 9.32 0.92
C PHE A 96 9.03 8.61 -0.43
N MET A 97 9.67 9.23 -1.42
CA MET A 97 10.02 8.62 -2.69
C MET A 97 11.51 8.83 -2.88
N GLU A 98 12.26 7.75 -3.09
CA GLU A 98 13.72 7.79 -3.08
C GLU A 98 14.28 7.11 -4.32
N VAL A 99 15.19 7.82 -5.00
CA VAL A 99 16.01 7.25 -6.08
C VAL A 99 17.23 6.61 -5.41
N GLN A 100 17.37 5.30 -5.58
CA GLN A 100 18.37 4.48 -4.90
C GLN A 100 19.31 3.84 -5.91
N VAL A 101 20.44 3.33 -5.39
CA VAL A 101 21.39 2.53 -6.16
C VAL A 101 21.59 1.22 -5.41
N VAL A 102 21.56 0.11 -6.13
CA VAL A 102 21.92 -1.21 -5.57
C VAL A 102 23.43 -1.23 -5.41
N GLU A 103 23.92 -1.01 -4.19
CA GLU A 103 25.35 -0.99 -3.89
C GLU A 103 25.96 -2.39 -3.81
N HIS A 104 25.22 -3.35 -3.25
CA HIS A 104 25.74 -4.71 -3.04
C HIS A 104 24.67 -5.79 -3.19
N ILE A 105 25.04 -6.93 -3.78
CA ILE A 105 24.22 -8.14 -3.88
C ILE A 105 24.74 -9.20 -2.90
N TYR A 106 23.85 -9.70 -2.03
CA TYR A 106 24.16 -10.74 -1.03
C TYR A 106 23.78 -12.15 -1.49
N ASP A 107 22.78 -12.27 -2.35
CA ASP A 107 22.30 -13.53 -2.91
C ASP A 107 22.06 -13.32 -4.41
N ASP A 108 22.98 -13.88 -5.21
CA ASP A 108 22.96 -13.73 -6.66
C ASP A 108 21.74 -14.38 -7.32
N GLU A 109 21.22 -15.47 -6.76
CA GLU A 109 20.07 -16.18 -7.33
C GLU A 109 18.79 -15.38 -7.10
N ALA A 110 18.56 -14.94 -5.86
CA ALA A 110 17.42 -14.10 -5.52
C ALA A 110 17.46 -12.75 -6.27
N ALA A 111 18.62 -12.11 -6.36
CA ALA A 111 18.78 -10.86 -7.08
C ALA A 111 18.44 -11.02 -8.57
N ARG A 112 18.97 -12.05 -9.24
CA ARG A 112 18.62 -12.34 -10.65
C ARG A 112 17.12 -12.59 -10.84
N ALA A 113 16.49 -13.33 -9.94
CA ALA A 113 15.04 -13.58 -10.00
C ALA A 113 14.22 -12.27 -9.87
N MET A 114 14.69 -11.33 -9.05
CA MET A 114 14.10 -9.99 -8.92
C MET A 114 14.56 -9.02 -10.01
N GLY A 115 15.50 -9.42 -10.88
CA GLY A 115 16.23 -8.61 -11.86
C GLY A 115 16.92 -7.39 -11.25
N LEU A 116 17.57 -7.63 -10.12
CA LEU A 116 18.48 -6.71 -9.45
C LEU A 116 19.94 -6.99 -9.82
N PHE A 117 20.74 -5.94 -9.95
CA PHE A 117 22.20 -6.01 -10.17
C PHE A 117 22.89 -4.79 -9.55
N GLU A 118 24.17 -4.91 -9.19
CA GLU A 118 24.94 -3.79 -8.62
C GLU A 118 24.97 -2.59 -9.57
N GLU A 119 25.00 -1.37 -9.03
CA GLU A 119 24.92 -0.09 -9.76
C GLU A 119 23.59 0.18 -10.48
N GLN A 120 22.60 -0.71 -10.36
CA GLN A 120 21.24 -0.47 -10.85
C GLN A 120 20.59 0.66 -10.06
N VAL A 121 19.92 1.57 -10.76
CA VAL A 121 19.11 2.63 -10.14
C VAL A 121 17.70 2.11 -9.92
N THR A 122 17.19 2.24 -8.70
CA THR A 122 15.83 1.84 -8.32
C THR A 122 15.05 3.02 -7.76
N LEU A 123 13.73 2.87 -7.66
CA LEU A 123 12.84 3.87 -7.08
C LEU A 123 12.02 3.20 -5.98
N MET A 124 12.16 3.68 -4.75
CA MET A 124 11.36 3.23 -3.62
C MET A 124 10.23 4.22 -3.33
N ILE A 125 9.00 3.71 -3.22
CA ILE A 125 7.82 4.51 -2.85
C ILE A 125 7.30 4.03 -1.50
N HIS A 126 7.43 4.87 -0.48
CA HIS A 126 6.93 4.57 0.85
C HIS A 126 5.75 5.48 1.20
N CYS A 127 4.54 4.94 1.07
CA CYS A 127 3.31 5.61 1.50
C CYS A 127 2.17 4.61 1.81
N GLY A 128 1.13 5.11 2.47
CA GLY A 128 -0.02 4.30 2.87
C GLY A 128 -1.37 4.89 2.47
N SER A 129 -2.40 4.54 3.23
CA SER A 129 -3.80 4.90 3.00
C SER A 129 -4.15 6.36 3.30
N ARG A 130 -3.16 7.24 3.45
CA ARG A 130 -3.33 8.67 3.73
C ARG A 130 -4.29 8.93 4.92
N GLY A 131 -5.02 10.04 4.90
CA GLY A 131 -6.05 10.36 5.90
C GLY A 131 -7.26 9.42 5.88
N PHE A 132 -7.45 8.64 4.81
CA PHE A 132 -8.53 7.67 4.67
C PHE A 132 -8.43 6.56 5.72
N GLY A 133 -7.32 5.82 5.73
CA GLY A 133 -7.12 4.73 6.70
C GLY A 133 -6.91 5.24 8.13
N HIS A 134 -6.32 6.43 8.31
CA HIS A 134 -6.23 7.05 9.64
C HIS A 134 -7.61 7.29 10.23
N GLN A 135 -8.55 7.83 9.45
CA GLN A 135 -9.90 8.07 9.92
C GLN A 135 -10.64 6.76 10.23
N ILE A 136 -10.46 5.72 9.41
CA ILE A 136 -11.01 4.38 9.70
C ILE A 136 -10.46 3.85 11.03
N CYS A 137 -9.16 3.98 11.28
CA CYS A 137 -8.56 3.59 12.56
C CYS A 137 -9.20 4.34 13.74
N ASP A 138 -9.32 5.67 13.66
CA ASP A 138 -9.93 6.51 14.71
C ASP A 138 -11.40 6.11 14.97
N ASP A 139 -12.14 5.81 13.91
CA ASP A 139 -13.55 5.40 14.00
C ASP A 139 -13.67 4.06 14.75
N TYR A 140 -12.86 3.07 14.39
CA TYR A 140 -12.94 1.74 14.99
C TYR A 140 -12.23 1.60 16.34
N ILE A 141 -11.27 2.46 16.69
CA ILE A 141 -10.75 2.53 18.08
C ILE A 141 -11.88 2.87 19.06
N ARG A 142 -12.80 3.76 18.69
CA ARG A 142 -13.96 4.10 19.53
C ARG A 142 -14.90 2.90 19.71
N VAL A 143 -15.15 2.16 18.63
CA VAL A 143 -15.96 0.93 18.65
C VAL A 143 -15.27 -0.16 19.49
N ALA A 144 -13.96 -0.34 19.34
CA ALA A 144 -13.18 -1.32 20.08
C ALA A 144 -13.23 -1.07 21.59
N ARG A 145 -13.09 0.20 22.02
CA ARG A 145 -13.21 0.57 23.44
C ARG A 145 -14.59 0.27 24.02
N GLN A 146 -15.66 0.50 23.26
CA GLN A 146 -17.02 0.14 23.67
C GLN A 146 -17.22 -1.38 23.72
N SER A 147 -16.56 -2.10 22.80
CA SER A 147 -16.62 -3.57 22.69
C SER A 147 -16.00 -4.28 23.90
N LEU A 148 -14.99 -3.69 24.54
CA LEU A 148 -14.40 -4.25 25.78
C LEU A 148 -15.47 -4.53 26.84
N LYS A 149 -16.34 -3.55 27.12
CA LYS A 149 -17.44 -3.72 28.09
C LYS A 149 -18.50 -4.70 27.59
N LYS A 150 -18.86 -4.62 26.30
CA LYS A 150 -19.88 -5.49 25.68
C LYS A 150 -19.50 -6.98 25.77
N TYR A 151 -18.24 -7.30 25.55
CA TYR A 151 -17.74 -8.68 25.51
C TYR A 151 -16.99 -9.09 26.79
N GLY A 152 -16.96 -8.25 27.83
CA GLY A 152 -16.27 -8.55 29.09
C GLY A 152 -14.76 -8.75 28.95
N ILE A 153 -14.12 -8.07 28.00
CA ILE A 153 -12.69 -8.20 27.72
C ILE A 153 -11.92 -7.21 28.60
N ASN A 154 -11.02 -7.74 29.43
CA ASN A 154 -10.11 -6.93 30.23
C ASN A 154 -8.77 -6.79 29.50
N VAL A 155 -8.28 -5.57 29.39
CA VAL A 155 -6.98 -5.25 28.76
C VAL A 155 -6.11 -4.45 29.74
N PRO A 156 -4.78 -4.62 29.70
CA PRO A 156 -3.89 -3.90 30.59
C PRO A 156 -3.79 -2.40 30.26
N ASP A 157 -4.15 -2.00 29.03
CA ASP A 157 -4.15 -0.61 28.58
C ASP A 157 -5.36 -0.34 27.65
N GLN A 158 -6.00 0.83 27.78
CA GLN A 158 -7.15 1.24 26.94
C GLN A 158 -6.79 1.47 25.46
N GLN A 159 -5.52 1.61 25.13
CA GLN A 159 -4.99 1.63 23.77
C GLN A 159 -5.02 0.24 23.11
N LEU A 160 -5.14 -0.83 23.91
CA LEU A 160 -5.32 -2.22 23.44
C LEU A 160 -6.81 -2.59 23.28
N GLY A 161 -7.68 -1.60 23.12
CA GLY A 161 -9.09 -1.82 22.81
C GLY A 161 -9.24 -2.78 21.62
N CYS A 162 -10.01 -3.85 21.81
CA CYS A 162 -10.18 -4.91 20.83
C CYS A 162 -11.62 -5.43 20.83
N MET A 163 -11.92 -6.26 19.84
CA MET A 163 -13.21 -6.90 19.66
C MET A 163 -13.00 -8.30 19.04
N PRO A 164 -13.88 -9.28 19.31
CA PRO A 164 -13.79 -10.60 18.68
C PRO A 164 -13.84 -10.47 17.16
N VAL A 165 -12.96 -11.21 16.47
CA VAL A 165 -12.84 -11.18 15.00
C VAL A 165 -14.17 -11.47 14.30
N GLU A 166 -14.94 -12.40 14.87
CA GLU A 166 -16.23 -12.85 14.34
C GLU A 166 -17.42 -12.07 14.93
N SER A 167 -17.20 -10.97 15.65
CA SER A 167 -18.30 -10.09 16.04
C SER A 167 -18.75 -9.22 14.86
N ASP A 168 -19.92 -8.59 14.96
CA ASP A 168 -20.37 -7.64 13.94
C ASP A 168 -19.40 -6.46 13.81
N GLU A 169 -18.88 -5.96 14.94
CA GLU A 169 -17.88 -4.90 14.95
C GLU A 169 -16.55 -5.35 14.33
N GLY A 170 -16.09 -6.57 14.66
CA GLY A 170 -14.85 -7.16 14.13
C GLY A 170 -14.92 -7.37 12.61
N ARG A 171 -16.01 -7.96 12.11
CA ARG A 171 -16.24 -8.13 10.67
C ARG A 171 -16.29 -6.79 9.93
N ARG A 172 -17.00 -5.81 10.48
CA ARG A 172 -17.11 -4.46 9.88
C ARG A 172 -15.75 -3.76 9.87
N TYR A 173 -14.97 -3.85 10.96
CA TYR A 173 -13.62 -3.29 11.00
C TYR A 173 -12.73 -3.93 9.94
N LEU A 174 -12.71 -5.25 9.84
CA LEU A 174 -11.91 -5.94 8.84
C LEU A 174 -12.30 -5.54 7.42
N ALA A 175 -13.59 -5.41 7.13
CA ALA A 175 -14.07 -4.93 5.83
C ALA A 175 -13.62 -3.49 5.54
N ALA A 176 -13.68 -2.59 6.52
CA ALA A 176 -13.21 -1.21 6.38
C ALA A 176 -11.68 -1.11 6.26
N MET A 177 -10.94 -1.92 7.02
CA MET A 177 -9.48 -1.99 6.94
C MET A 177 -9.04 -2.51 5.56
N LYS A 178 -9.74 -3.50 4.99
CA LYS A 178 -9.51 -3.94 3.61
C LYS A 178 -9.75 -2.82 2.59
N CYS A 179 -10.77 -1.98 2.78
CA CYS A 179 -10.94 -0.76 1.97
C CYS A 179 -9.71 0.15 2.06
N ALA A 180 -9.14 0.33 3.26
CA ALA A 180 -7.94 1.14 3.46
C ALA A 180 -6.69 0.53 2.79
N ALA A 181 -6.52 -0.79 2.86
CA ALA A 181 -5.44 -1.51 2.17
C ALA A 181 -5.55 -1.35 0.65
N ASN A 182 -6.74 -1.60 0.09
CA ASN A 182 -7.02 -1.43 -1.34
C ASN A 182 -6.79 0.02 -1.80
N TYR A 183 -7.22 1.01 -0.99
CA TYR A 183 -6.91 2.41 -1.25
C TYR A 183 -5.40 2.67 -1.28
N ALA A 184 -4.63 2.11 -0.34
CA ALA A 184 -3.18 2.31 -0.25
C ALA A 184 -2.43 1.71 -1.45
N TRP A 185 -2.79 0.51 -1.89
CA TRP A 185 -2.23 -0.10 -3.11
C TRP A 185 -2.55 0.74 -4.35
N ALA A 186 -3.81 1.18 -4.49
CA ALA A 186 -4.17 2.08 -5.58
C ALA A 186 -3.37 3.41 -5.52
N ASN A 187 -3.10 3.94 -4.32
CA ASN A 187 -2.30 5.15 -4.14
C ASN A 187 -0.86 4.95 -4.63
N ARG A 188 -0.19 3.88 -4.19
CA ARG A 188 1.18 3.55 -4.62
C ARG A 188 1.26 3.27 -6.11
N GLN A 189 0.28 2.54 -6.65
CA GLN A 189 0.19 2.29 -8.08
C GLN A 189 0.10 3.58 -8.90
N TYR A 190 -0.72 4.54 -8.47
CA TYR A 190 -0.82 5.82 -9.18
C TYR A 190 0.46 6.66 -9.04
N LEU A 191 1.14 6.60 -7.89
CA LEU A 191 2.45 7.25 -7.72
C LEU A 191 3.53 6.62 -8.61
N LEU A 192 3.54 5.30 -8.76
CA LEU A 192 4.41 4.60 -9.72
C LEU A 192 4.13 5.08 -11.16
N HIS A 193 2.86 5.17 -11.54
CA HIS A 193 2.47 5.71 -12.85
C HIS A 193 3.01 7.14 -13.07
N LEU A 194 2.81 8.05 -12.10
CA LEU A 194 3.34 9.41 -12.21
C LEU A 194 4.87 9.42 -12.28
N SER A 195 5.53 8.56 -11.51
CA SER A 195 6.99 8.45 -11.53
C SER A 195 7.49 8.01 -12.91
N ARG A 196 6.87 7.00 -13.51
CA ARG A 196 7.16 6.58 -14.89
C ARG A 196 7.00 7.75 -15.86
N LYS A 197 5.89 8.51 -15.79
CA LYS A 197 5.70 9.70 -16.64
C LYS A 197 6.80 10.75 -16.47
N THR A 198 7.26 10.98 -15.24
CA THR A 198 8.35 11.92 -14.95
C THR A 198 9.67 11.44 -15.53
N PHE A 199 10.02 10.17 -15.33
CA PHE A 199 11.23 9.57 -15.90
C PHE A 199 11.20 9.57 -17.43
N GLU A 200 10.05 9.25 -18.04
CA GLU A 200 9.88 9.31 -19.50
C GLU A 200 10.21 10.68 -20.06
N LYS A 201 9.66 11.72 -19.43
CA LYS A 201 9.91 13.11 -19.82
C LYS A 201 11.38 13.51 -19.58
N PHE A 202 11.96 13.08 -18.46
CA PHE A 202 13.31 13.49 -18.06
C PHE A 202 14.42 12.86 -18.93
N PHE A 203 14.24 11.59 -19.30
CA PHE A 203 15.20 10.83 -20.10
C PHE A 203 14.84 10.77 -21.59
N ASN A 204 13.64 11.22 -21.98
CA ASN A 204 13.12 11.10 -23.34
C ASN A 204 13.16 9.66 -23.87
N LYS A 205 12.81 8.71 -23.00
CA LYS A 205 12.75 7.26 -23.27
C LYS A 205 11.44 6.75 -22.67
N SER A 206 10.74 5.83 -23.32
CA SER A 206 9.55 5.19 -22.72
C SER A 206 9.91 4.48 -21.41
N TRP A 207 8.97 4.33 -20.47
CA TRP A 207 9.24 3.63 -19.21
C TRP A 207 9.66 2.17 -19.41
N GLY A 208 9.19 1.52 -20.49
CA GLY A 208 9.62 0.17 -20.86
C GLY A 208 11.06 0.13 -21.38
N ALA A 209 11.50 1.15 -22.12
CA ALA A 209 12.90 1.29 -22.54
C ALA A 209 13.85 1.64 -21.36
N LEU A 210 13.30 2.15 -20.26
CA LEU A 210 14.00 2.37 -18.99
C LEU A 210 13.90 1.17 -18.03
N ASP A 211 13.21 0.09 -18.44
CA ASP A 211 12.92 -1.10 -17.63
C ASP A 211 12.35 -0.77 -16.23
N MET A 212 11.46 0.22 -16.14
CA MET A 212 10.86 0.65 -14.87
C MET A 212 9.71 -0.27 -14.44
N ARG A 213 9.98 -1.55 -14.25
CA ARG A 213 9.04 -2.54 -13.74
C ARG A 213 8.91 -2.51 -12.21
N LEU A 214 7.77 -2.93 -11.69
CA LEU A 214 7.57 -3.06 -10.24
C LEU A 214 8.25 -4.35 -9.78
N ILE A 215 9.24 -4.24 -8.89
CA ILE A 215 9.88 -5.44 -8.29
C ILE A 215 8.89 -6.10 -7.34
N TYR A 216 8.42 -5.37 -6.32
CA TYR A 216 7.38 -5.83 -5.42
C TYR A 216 6.74 -4.67 -4.63
N ASP A 217 5.46 -4.80 -4.28
CA ASP A 217 4.76 -3.90 -3.36
C ASP A 217 4.23 -4.69 -2.15
N VAL A 218 4.70 -4.34 -0.94
CA VAL A 218 4.35 -5.02 0.32
C VAL A 218 3.80 -4.05 1.36
N ALA A 219 2.80 -4.49 2.12
CA ALA A 219 2.26 -3.77 3.26
C ALA A 219 2.96 -4.15 4.56
N HIS A 220 3.04 -3.18 5.48
CA HIS A 220 3.67 -3.35 6.80
C HIS A 220 2.76 -2.98 8.00
N ASN A 221 1.53 -2.55 7.72
CA ASN A 221 0.52 -2.15 8.72
C ASN A 221 -0.83 -2.72 8.28
N MET A 222 -1.16 -3.93 8.70
CA MET A 222 -2.35 -4.65 8.28
C MET A 222 -2.63 -5.86 9.18
N ALA A 223 -3.90 -6.25 9.29
CA ALA A 223 -4.30 -7.56 9.78
C ALA A 223 -4.74 -8.46 8.62
N LYS A 224 -4.35 -9.73 8.62
CA LYS A 224 -4.77 -10.71 7.60
C LYS A 224 -5.25 -12.00 8.25
N ILE A 225 -6.27 -12.60 7.66
CA ILE A 225 -6.69 -13.96 8.00
C ILE A 225 -5.81 -14.92 7.21
N GLU A 226 -4.93 -15.63 7.91
CA GLU A 226 -3.91 -16.50 7.31
C GLU A 226 -3.95 -17.88 7.96
N LYS A 227 -3.59 -18.92 7.19
CA LYS A 227 -3.41 -20.28 7.72
C LYS A 227 -1.95 -20.47 8.11
N HIS A 228 -1.70 -20.90 9.34
CA HIS A 228 -0.38 -21.14 9.89
C HIS A 228 -0.35 -22.49 10.61
N THR A 229 0.85 -23.02 10.86
CA THR A 229 1.02 -24.20 11.72
C THR A 229 1.48 -23.73 13.10
N VAL A 230 0.72 -24.06 14.15
CA VAL A 230 1.02 -23.74 15.55
C VAL A 230 1.09 -25.05 16.32
N ASP A 231 2.22 -25.35 16.95
CA ASP A 231 2.47 -26.61 17.67
C ASP A 231 2.13 -27.86 16.82
N GLY A 232 2.52 -27.82 15.55
CA GLY A 232 2.29 -28.90 14.58
C GLY A 232 0.86 -28.99 14.03
N LYS A 233 -0.06 -28.07 14.38
CA LYS A 233 -1.46 -28.09 13.94
C LYS A 233 -1.79 -26.91 13.02
N PRO A 234 -2.54 -27.14 11.92
CA PRO A 234 -3.02 -26.05 11.08
C PRO A 234 -4.06 -25.21 11.83
N MET A 235 -3.87 -23.90 11.83
CA MET A 235 -4.74 -22.91 12.47
C MET A 235 -5.00 -21.73 11.53
N THR A 236 -6.23 -21.22 11.54
CA THR A 236 -6.58 -19.95 10.90
C THR A 236 -6.44 -18.83 11.93
N LEU A 237 -5.59 -17.84 11.65
CA LEU A 237 -5.24 -16.76 12.58
C LEU A 237 -5.53 -15.40 11.96
N CYS A 238 -5.94 -14.44 12.79
CA CYS A 238 -5.93 -13.02 12.43
C CYS A 238 -4.56 -12.44 12.80
N VAL A 239 -3.62 -12.48 11.85
CA VAL A 239 -2.24 -12.02 12.05
C VAL A 239 -2.18 -10.51 11.94
N HIS A 240 -1.86 -9.84 13.04
CA HIS A 240 -1.71 -8.39 13.09
C HIS A 240 -0.24 -8.02 12.87
N ARG A 241 0.03 -7.20 11.86
CA ARG A 241 1.35 -6.63 11.58
C ARG A 241 1.28 -5.12 11.70
N LYS A 242 2.17 -4.55 12.53
CA LYS A 242 2.35 -3.11 12.69
C LYS A 242 3.83 -2.82 12.69
N GLY A 243 4.34 -2.23 11.61
CA GLY A 243 5.78 -2.10 11.36
C GLY A 243 6.47 -3.44 11.02
N ALA A 244 5.72 -4.42 10.49
CA ALA A 244 6.24 -5.74 10.12
C ALA A 244 5.69 -6.18 8.76
N THR A 245 6.51 -6.80 7.93
CA THR A 245 6.12 -7.28 6.60
C THR A 245 5.79 -8.76 6.59
N ARG A 246 5.04 -9.18 5.57
CA ARG A 246 4.86 -10.60 5.26
C ARG A 246 6.12 -11.12 4.56
N ALA A 247 6.55 -12.33 4.92
CA ALA A 247 7.73 -12.99 4.35
C ALA A 247 7.40 -14.48 4.14
N PHE A 248 6.62 -14.78 3.09
CA PHE A 248 6.26 -16.15 2.77
C PHE A 248 7.45 -16.93 2.18
N PRO A 249 7.51 -18.25 2.42
CA PRO A 249 8.60 -19.07 1.92
C PRO A 249 8.46 -19.32 0.40
N PRO A 250 9.55 -19.77 -0.26
CA PRO A 250 9.50 -20.26 -1.63
C PRO A 250 8.39 -21.31 -1.84
N GLY A 251 7.70 -21.24 -2.99
CA GLY A 251 6.64 -22.18 -3.36
C GLY A 251 5.28 -21.95 -2.67
N HIS A 252 5.14 -20.91 -1.84
CA HIS A 252 3.84 -20.52 -1.30
C HIS A 252 2.93 -20.04 -2.44
N SER A 253 1.66 -20.44 -2.46
CA SER A 253 0.71 -20.14 -3.55
C SER A 253 0.35 -18.66 -3.77
N GLU A 254 0.94 -17.76 -2.99
CA GLU A 254 0.74 -16.30 -3.09
C GLU A 254 2.05 -15.57 -3.47
N ILE A 255 3.09 -16.33 -3.85
CA ILE A 255 4.40 -15.87 -4.32
C ILE A 255 4.63 -16.46 -5.70
#